data_AF-A0A401ZM94-F1
#
_entry.id   AF-A0A401ZM94-F1
#
_cell.length_a   1.000
_cell.length_b   1.000
_cell.length_c   1.000
_cell.angle_alpha   90.00
_cell.angle_beta   90.00
_cell.angle_gamma   90.00
#
_symmetry.space_group_name_H-M   'P 1'
#
loop_
_entity.id
_entity.type
_entity.pdbx_description
1 polymer ?
#
loop_
_entity_poly.entity_id
_entity_poly.type
_entity_poly.pdbx_seq_one_letter_code
_entity_poly.pdbx_strand_id
1 'polypeptide(L)'
;MIVATSVFLAYVFPSSKATTDQSGETFTMAPKPTQPTPTPTPAFDPNLNAILPTHRIVAFYAIPGAAATGPAYQLSADMLAHLKAQGAEYERLDPSHPVQLGIDLVVSIPDGFPGPDNTYSHHLDSDTIQQYIDFCKTNNLLLFLDLNFGWSPVMPEVNYFLPYLEKYSFVHMAVDPEWMFPRHDGIPGTNLSNVRASDLNPIIEAVAAIPMKYHVPRKILVIHQYRPSGDGTATPNDAGKAEIADKRDIIIDPRVDTVIHVDSVGGYPGDHGDKMRQYHEWVHDDLQAYHNFDYGGFKLFYNIESKTSVMTPAEVLSMQPAPLVVTYGN
;
A
#
# COMPACT_ATOMS: atom_id res chain seq x y z
N MET A 1 37.82 -29.65 58.38
CA MET A 1 37.03 -30.89 58.35
C MET A 1 36.94 -31.32 56.90
N ILE A 2 37.42 -32.53 56.62
CA ILE A 2 37.55 -33.24 55.33
C ILE A 2 38.64 -32.71 54.37
N VAL A 3 39.74 -33.43 54.47
CA VAL A 3 40.90 -33.56 53.58
C VAL A 3 40.57 -34.58 52.49
N ALA A 4 41.06 -34.40 51.26
CA ALA A 4 41.22 -35.49 50.30
C ALA A 4 42.47 -35.26 49.42
N THR A 5 43.55 -35.89 49.89
CA THR A 5 44.68 -36.55 49.21
C THR A 5 44.56 -36.81 47.69
N SER A 6 45.69 -36.67 46.96
CA SER A 6 46.50 -37.82 46.50
C SER A 6 47.74 -37.37 45.70
N VAL A 7 48.94 -37.63 46.24
CA VAL A 7 49.96 -38.63 45.79
C VAL A 7 50.67 -38.29 44.48
N PHE A 8 51.90 -37.79 44.63
CA PHE A 8 52.95 -37.75 43.60
C PHE A 8 53.61 -39.12 43.47
N LEU A 9 53.71 -39.64 42.24
CA LEU A 9 54.54 -40.81 41.93
C LEU A 9 55.68 -40.39 41.00
N ALA A 10 56.91 -40.54 41.48
CA ALA A 10 58.13 -40.31 40.73
C ALA A 10 58.40 -41.52 39.82
N TYR A 11 58.74 -41.26 38.56
CA TYR A 11 59.42 -42.23 37.71
C TYR A 11 60.75 -41.66 37.24
N VAL A 12 61.81 -42.36 37.64
CA VAL A 12 63.19 -42.19 37.21
C VAL A 12 63.33 -42.82 35.83
N PHE A 13 63.88 -42.09 34.86
CA PHE A 13 64.38 -42.67 33.61
C PHE A 13 65.91 -42.74 33.62
N PRO A 14 66.51 -43.84 33.15
CA PRO A 14 67.96 -43.96 33.02
C PRO A 14 68.48 -43.24 31.78
N SER A 15 69.70 -42.75 31.89
CA SER A 15 70.49 -42.18 30.81
C SER A 15 71.05 -43.28 29.90
N SER A 16 70.92 -43.13 28.58
CA SER A 16 71.89 -43.68 27.62
C SER A 16 71.96 -42.84 26.36
N LYS A 17 73.20 -42.46 26.03
CA LYS A 17 73.64 -41.81 24.79
C LYS A 17 73.38 -42.72 23.59
N ALA A 18 73.11 -42.13 22.42
CA ALA A 18 73.83 -42.46 21.18
C ALA A 18 73.40 -41.54 20.02
N THR A 19 74.38 -40.79 19.53
CA THR A 19 74.68 -40.44 18.13
C THR A 19 73.65 -39.71 17.26
N THR A 20 74.04 -38.47 16.97
CA THR A 20 73.80 -37.66 15.76
C THR A 20 73.44 -38.43 14.49
N ASP A 21 72.36 -37.98 13.83
CA ASP A 21 72.40 -37.78 12.39
C ASP A 21 71.71 -36.44 12.04
N GLN A 22 72.37 -35.69 11.15
CA GLN A 22 71.92 -34.39 10.66
C GLN A 22 71.02 -34.59 9.46
N SER A 23 69.77 -34.15 9.56
CA SER A 23 69.01 -33.69 8.40
C SER A 23 68.20 -32.46 8.79
N GLY A 24 68.68 -31.29 8.37
CA GLY A 24 67.91 -30.05 8.45
C GLY A 24 66.83 -30.06 7.38
N GLU A 25 65.63 -30.54 7.71
CA GLU A 25 64.43 -30.25 6.94
C GLU A 25 63.79 -28.96 7.49
N THR A 26 64.00 -27.85 6.79
CA THR A 26 63.20 -26.64 6.98
C THR A 26 61.78 -26.91 6.51
N PHE A 27 60.86 -27.15 7.44
CA PHE A 27 59.42 -27.09 7.17
C PHE A 27 59.03 -25.64 6.88
N THR A 28 58.94 -25.28 5.60
CA THR A 28 58.19 -24.09 5.17
C THR A 28 56.72 -24.33 5.44
N MET A 29 56.17 -23.70 6.48
CA MET A 29 54.72 -23.60 6.67
C MET A 29 54.11 -22.91 5.44
N ALA A 30 53.30 -23.66 4.68
CA ALA A 30 52.48 -23.06 3.63
C ALA A 30 51.55 -22.00 4.25
N PRO A 31 51.39 -20.82 3.62
CA PRO A 31 50.49 -19.80 4.12
C PRO A 31 49.07 -20.36 4.16
N LYS A 32 48.44 -20.26 5.33
CA LYS A 32 47.04 -20.62 5.56
C LYS A 32 46.18 -19.91 4.51
N PRO A 33 45.28 -20.61 3.79
CA PRO A 33 44.39 -19.96 2.83
C PRO A 33 43.63 -18.83 3.54
N THR A 34 43.84 -17.59 3.09
CA THR A 34 43.05 -16.45 3.56
C THR A 34 41.61 -16.69 3.17
N GLN A 35 40.77 -16.96 4.18
CA GLN A 35 39.33 -17.07 4.02
C GLN A 35 38.83 -15.77 3.38
N PRO A 36 38.12 -15.82 2.24
CA PRO A 36 37.63 -14.61 1.59
C PRO A 36 36.77 -13.84 2.59
N THR A 37 37.11 -12.57 2.79
CA THR A 37 36.32 -11.66 3.61
C THR A 37 34.90 -11.65 3.05
N PRO A 38 33.86 -11.94 3.85
CA PRO A 38 32.49 -11.92 3.35
C PRO A 38 32.19 -10.51 2.82
N THR A 39 31.82 -10.42 1.55
CA THR A 39 31.30 -9.18 0.97
C THR A 39 30.06 -8.78 1.78
N PRO A 40 30.01 -7.57 2.37
CA PRO A 40 28.84 -7.16 3.12
C PRO A 40 27.62 -7.14 2.20
N THR A 41 26.55 -7.83 2.60
CA THR A 41 25.25 -7.74 1.91
C THR A 41 24.79 -6.29 1.96
N PRO A 42 24.42 -5.67 0.82
CA PRO A 42 23.84 -4.33 0.82
C PRO A 42 22.66 -4.25 1.78
N ALA A 43 22.53 -3.13 2.50
CA ALA A 43 21.34 -2.87 3.30
C ALA A 43 20.10 -2.93 2.40
N PHE A 44 19.00 -3.49 2.91
CA PHE A 44 17.73 -3.53 2.19
C PHE A 44 17.27 -2.10 1.85
N ASP A 45 17.00 -1.85 0.57
CA ASP A 45 16.48 -0.57 0.09
C ASP A 45 15.02 -0.76 -0.36
N PRO A 46 14.03 -0.20 0.38
CA PRO A 46 12.62 -0.33 0.03
C PRO A 46 12.24 0.39 -1.27
N ASN A 47 13.10 1.28 -1.78
CA ASN A 47 12.87 1.97 -3.05
C ASN A 47 13.16 1.06 -4.26
N LEU A 48 13.92 -0.03 -4.05
CA LEU A 48 14.19 -0.97 -5.13
C LEU A 48 12.89 -1.72 -5.50
N ASN A 49 12.46 -1.56 -6.75
CA ASN A 49 11.19 -2.05 -7.28
C ASN A 49 9.94 -1.39 -6.68
N ALA A 50 10.07 -0.22 -6.06
CA ALA A 50 8.89 0.62 -5.76
C ALA A 50 8.24 1.07 -7.09
N ILE A 51 6.91 1.13 -7.12
CA ILE A 51 6.14 1.45 -8.33
C ILE A 51 6.20 2.95 -8.60
N LEU A 52 5.85 3.76 -7.59
CA LEU A 52 5.85 5.22 -7.67
C LEU A 52 7.25 5.79 -7.34
N PRO A 53 7.67 6.89 -7.99
CA PRO A 53 6.95 7.66 -9.00
C PRO A 53 7.11 7.14 -10.44
N THR A 54 7.90 6.08 -10.66
CA THR A 54 8.37 5.71 -12.00
C THR A 54 7.30 5.14 -12.93
N HIS A 55 6.23 4.55 -12.38
CA HIS A 55 5.13 3.96 -13.13
C HIS A 55 3.83 4.71 -12.87
N ARG A 56 2.94 4.72 -13.86
CA ARG A 56 1.54 5.10 -13.63
C ARG A 56 0.72 3.87 -13.34
N ILE A 57 -0.16 3.97 -12.36
CA ILE A 57 -1.07 2.91 -11.98
C ILE A 57 -2.41 3.16 -12.66
N VAL A 58 -2.92 2.15 -13.35
CA VAL A 58 -4.28 2.13 -13.90
C VAL A 58 -4.99 0.91 -13.35
N ALA A 59 -6.04 1.12 -12.56
CA ALA A 59 -6.73 0.04 -11.86
C ALA A 59 -8.24 0.04 -12.09
N PHE A 60 -8.84 -1.15 -12.04
CA PHE A 60 -10.29 -1.29 -12.03
C PHE A 60 -10.80 -1.53 -10.62
N TYR A 61 -11.87 -0.83 -10.26
CA TYR A 61 -12.53 -0.94 -8.96
C TYR A 61 -13.40 -2.21 -8.91
N ALA A 62 -13.50 -2.81 -7.72
CA ALA A 62 -14.20 -4.05 -7.49
C ALA A 62 -14.89 -4.08 -6.12
N ILE A 63 -16.21 -4.23 -6.15
CA ILE A 63 -16.95 -4.90 -5.08
C ILE A 63 -17.46 -6.23 -5.67
N PRO A 64 -17.00 -7.39 -5.19
CA PRO A 64 -17.37 -8.68 -5.77
C PRO A 64 -18.88 -8.87 -5.88
N GLY A 65 -19.34 -9.25 -7.07
CA GLY A 65 -20.76 -9.46 -7.36
C GLY A 65 -21.60 -8.18 -7.57
N ALA A 66 -21.03 -6.98 -7.37
CA ALA A 66 -21.73 -5.72 -7.53
C ALA A 66 -21.35 -5.01 -8.85
N ALA A 67 -21.91 -5.50 -9.97
CA ALA A 67 -21.59 -5.02 -11.32
C ALA A 67 -21.73 -3.50 -11.52
N ALA A 68 -22.63 -2.86 -10.77
CA ALA A 68 -22.85 -1.42 -10.85
C ALA A 68 -21.71 -0.57 -10.26
N THR A 69 -20.73 -1.17 -9.57
CA THR A 69 -19.71 -0.43 -8.82
C THR A 69 -18.41 -0.27 -9.60
N GLY A 70 -17.94 -1.33 -10.24
CA GLY A 70 -16.72 -1.28 -11.02
C GLY A 70 -16.52 -2.48 -11.94
N PRO A 71 -15.67 -2.36 -12.97
CA PRO A 71 -15.52 -3.40 -13.99
C PRO A 71 -14.93 -4.70 -13.44
N ALA A 72 -14.18 -4.63 -12.34
CA ALA A 72 -13.53 -5.78 -11.73
C ALA A 72 -14.40 -6.48 -10.66
N TYR A 73 -15.72 -6.18 -10.58
CA TYR A 73 -16.68 -6.91 -9.73
C TYR A 73 -16.70 -8.44 -9.97
N GLN A 74 -16.27 -8.86 -11.17
CA GLN A 74 -16.11 -10.25 -11.56
C GLN A 74 -14.81 -10.40 -12.37
N LEU A 75 -13.97 -11.33 -11.92
CA LEU A 75 -12.73 -11.67 -12.62
C LEU A 75 -13.05 -12.45 -13.91
N SER A 76 -12.58 -11.93 -15.05
CA SER A 76 -12.74 -12.57 -16.35
C SER A 76 -11.63 -12.16 -17.32
N ALA A 77 -11.47 -12.93 -18.41
CA ALA A 77 -10.53 -12.59 -19.48
C ALA A 77 -10.92 -11.27 -20.18
N ASP A 78 -12.22 -11.02 -20.35
CA ASP A 78 -12.73 -9.81 -20.99
C ASP A 78 -12.46 -8.57 -20.13
N MET A 79 -12.69 -8.66 -18.81
CA MET A 79 -12.34 -7.60 -17.86
C MET A 79 -10.84 -7.27 -17.93
N LEU A 80 -9.98 -8.29 -17.93
CA LEU A 80 -8.53 -8.10 -18.04
C LEU A 80 -8.13 -7.47 -19.38
N ALA A 81 -8.76 -7.87 -20.49
CA ALA A 81 -8.50 -7.31 -21.80
C ALA A 81 -8.87 -5.82 -21.85
N HIS A 82 -9.99 -5.43 -21.25
CA HIS A 82 -10.37 -4.03 -21.12
C HIS A 82 -9.40 -3.23 -20.24
N LEU A 83 -8.97 -3.78 -19.10
CA LEU A 83 -7.97 -3.15 -18.23
C LEU A 83 -6.64 -2.91 -18.98
N LYS A 84 -6.18 -3.92 -19.74
CA LYS A 84 -4.97 -3.80 -20.57
C LYS A 84 -5.11 -2.74 -21.66
N ALA A 85 -6.26 -2.70 -22.35
CA ALA A 85 -6.52 -1.67 -23.36
C ALA A 85 -6.55 -0.27 -22.75
N GLN A 86 -7.16 -0.12 -21.56
CA GLN A 86 -7.21 1.15 -20.85
C GLN A 86 -5.81 1.62 -20.42
N GLY A 87 -4.98 0.73 -19.88
CA GLY A 87 -3.60 1.05 -19.52
C GLY A 87 -2.72 1.38 -20.73
N ALA A 88 -2.87 0.66 -21.85
CA ALA A 88 -2.11 0.92 -23.06
C ALA A 88 -2.35 2.33 -23.61
N GLU A 89 -3.54 2.90 -23.45
CA GLU A 89 -3.82 4.27 -23.87
C GLU A 89 -3.09 5.31 -22.99
N TYR A 90 -3.01 5.09 -21.67
CA TYR A 90 -2.21 5.93 -20.79
C TYR A 90 -0.72 5.85 -21.11
N GLU A 91 -0.18 4.63 -21.31
CA GLU A 91 1.23 4.42 -21.65
C GLU A 91 1.59 5.04 -23.00
N ARG A 92 0.67 4.99 -23.98
CA ARG A 92 0.85 5.63 -25.29
C ARG A 92 0.93 7.16 -25.19
N LEU A 93 0.12 7.76 -24.31
CA LEU A 93 0.04 9.21 -24.14
C LEU A 93 1.17 9.76 -23.26
N ASP A 94 1.68 8.95 -22.33
CA ASP A 94 2.80 9.30 -21.47
C ASP A 94 3.79 8.12 -21.34
N PRO A 95 4.68 7.96 -22.33
CA PRO A 95 5.66 6.88 -22.34
C PRO A 95 6.77 7.05 -21.28
N SER A 96 6.81 8.19 -20.56
CA SER A 96 7.77 8.41 -19.49
C SER A 96 7.40 7.71 -18.18
N HIS A 97 6.12 7.34 -18.04
CA HIS A 97 5.58 6.56 -16.93
C HIS A 97 4.93 5.28 -17.46
N PRO A 98 5.69 4.17 -17.63
CA PRO A 98 5.13 2.88 -18.00
C PRO A 98 3.97 2.49 -17.07
N VAL A 99 2.97 1.80 -17.62
CA VAL A 99 1.75 1.52 -16.86
C VAL A 99 1.85 0.20 -16.10
N GLN A 100 1.64 0.26 -14.78
CA GLN A 100 1.41 -0.89 -13.92
C GLN A 100 -0.10 -1.03 -13.66
N LEU A 101 -0.69 -2.12 -14.14
CA LEU A 101 -2.12 -2.37 -13.99
C LEU A 101 -2.45 -2.86 -12.58
N GLY A 102 -3.69 -2.64 -12.12
CA GLY A 102 -4.15 -3.12 -10.81
C GLY A 102 -5.65 -3.36 -10.69
N ILE A 103 -6.05 -3.87 -9.53
CA ILE A 103 -7.43 -3.95 -9.07
C ILE A 103 -7.51 -3.26 -7.70
N ASP A 104 -8.54 -2.45 -7.53
CA ASP A 104 -8.89 -1.81 -6.26
C ASP A 104 -10.10 -2.54 -5.67
N LEU A 105 -9.86 -3.37 -4.65
CA LEU A 105 -10.81 -4.37 -4.16
C LEU A 105 -11.28 -4.01 -2.75
N VAL A 106 -12.58 -3.74 -2.61
CA VAL A 106 -13.20 -3.55 -1.30
C VAL A 106 -13.19 -4.86 -0.52
N VAL A 107 -12.48 -4.86 0.61
CA VAL A 107 -12.33 -6.03 1.50
C VAL A 107 -12.99 -5.84 2.85
N SER A 108 -13.21 -4.60 3.27
CA SER A 108 -14.16 -4.26 4.34
C SER A 108 -15.32 -3.59 3.63
N ILE A 109 -16.49 -4.22 3.60
CA ILE A 109 -17.65 -3.80 2.81
C ILE A 109 -18.62 -3.07 3.74
N PRO A 110 -18.95 -1.79 3.48
CA PRO A 110 -19.81 -1.03 4.37
C PRO A 110 -21.27 -1.48 4.24
N ASP A 111 -21.95 -1.64 5.37
CA ASP A 111 -23.35 -2.09 5.44
C ASP A 111 -24.26 -1.01 6.02
N GLY A 112 -25.49 -0.95 5.52
CA GLY A 112 -26.56 -0.14 6.12
C GLY A 112 -27.16 -0.75 7.40
N PHE A 113 -26.64 -1.88 7.86
CA PHE A 113 -27.10 -2.60 9.05
C PHE A 113 -25.89 -3.08 9.88
N PRO A 114 -26.02 -3.23 11.21
CA PRO A 114 -24.87 -3.40 12.10
C PRO A 114 -24.07 -4.69 11.91
N GLY A 115 -24.66 -5.74 11.32
CA GLY A 115 -24.06 -7.07 11.26
C GLY A 115 -23.88 -7.71 12.65
N PRO A 116 -23.27 -8.90 12.74
CA PRO A 116 -23.04 -9.60 14.01
C PRO A 116 -22.10 -8.87 14.97
N ASP A 117 -21.10 -8.16 14.43
CA ASP A 117 -20.08 -7.45 15.22
C ASP A 117 -20.46 -6.00 15.55
N ASN A 118 -21.65 -5.56 15.12
CA ASN A 118 -22.17 -4.20 15.31
C ASN A 118 -21.26 -3.11 14.73
N THR A 119 -20.55 -3.46 13.66
CA THR A 119 -19.58 -2.63 12.95
C THR A 119 -20.17 -1.94 11.73
N TYR A 120 -21.38 -2.30 11.26
CA TYR A 120 -21.91 -1.76 9.99
C TYR A 120 -20.93 -1.94 8.82
N SER A 121 -20.15 -3.00 8.87
CA SER A 121 -19.20 -3.41 7.84
C SER A 121 -18.91 -4.89 8.04
N HIS A 122 -18.72 -5.61 6.95
CA HIS A 122 -18.31 -7.01 6.98
C HIS A 122 -17.07 -7.24 6.11
N HIS A 123 -16.30 -8.25 6.45
CA HIS A 123 -15.16 -8.65 5.63
C HIS A 123 -15.62 -9.43 4.39
N LEU A 124 -15.00 -9.11 3.26
CA LEU A 124 -14.97 -10.02 2.13
C LEU A 124 -14.31 -11.33 2.57
N ASP A 125 -14.89 -12.47 2.18
CA ASP A 125 -14.41 -13.76 2.65
C ASP A 125 -12.98 -14.04 2.13
N SER A 126 -12.21 -14.78 2.94
CA SER A 126 -10.79 -15.02 2.64
C SER A 126 -10.57 -15.81 1.35
N ASP A 127 -11.51 -16.67 0.94
CA ASP A 127 -11.41 -17.44 -0.30
C ASP A 127 -11.57 -16.53 -1.51
N THR A 128 -12.50 -15.57 -1.47
CA THR A 128 -12.64 -14.55 -2.51
C THR A 128 -11.42 -13.64 -2.55
N ILE A 129 -10.91 -13.15 -1.41
CA ILE A 129 -9.66 -12.37 -1.38
C ILE A 129 -8.51 -13.16 -2.03
N GLN A 130 -8.38 -14.45 -1.71
CA GLN A 130 -7.35 -15.32 -2.28
C GLN A 130 -7.50 -15.49 -3.80
N GLN A 131 -8.73 -15.56 -4.33
CA GLN A 131 -8.98 -15.58 -5.78
C GLN A 131 -8.47 -14.32 -6.48
N TYR A 132 -8.70 -13.13 -5.91
CA TYR A 132 -8.18 -11.87 -6.46
C TYR A 132 -6.66 -11.80 -6.36
N ILE A 133 -6.06 -12.26 -5.26
CA ILE A 133 -4.60 -12.36 -5.11
C ILE A 133 -3.98 -13.25 -6.20
N ASP A 134 -4.55 -14.44 -6.42
CA ASP A 134 -4.02 -15.39 -7.41
C ASP A 134 -4.20 -14.87 -8.84
N PHE A 135 -5.32 -14.18 -9.11
CA PHE A 135 -5.56 -13.53 -10.38
C PHE A 135 -4.56 -12.40 -10.64
N CYS A 136 -4.33 -11.51 -9.67
CA CYS A 136 -3.37 -10.42 -9.79
C CYS A 136 -1.95 -10.94 -9.96
N LYS A 137 -1.55 -11.94 -9.17
CA LYS A 137 -0.25 -12.60 -9.29
C LYS A 137 -0.03 -13.19 -10.68
N THR A 138 -1.02 -13.91 -11.21
CA THR A 138 -0.94 -14.58 -12.52
C THR A 138 -0.80 -13.58 -13.66
N ASN A 139 -1.41 -12.40 -13.53
CA ASN A 139 -1.48 -11.40 -14.58
C ASN A 139 -0.56 -10.20 -14.37
N ASN A 140 0.34 -10.25 -13.38
CA ASN A 140 1.23 -9.15 -12.99
C ASN A 140 0.47 -7.84 -12.72
N LEU A 141 -0.59 -7.93 -11.92
CA LEU A 141 -1.39 -6.79 -11.48
C LEU A 141 -1.06 -6.46 -10.02
N LEU A 142 -1.22 -5.18 -9.67
CA LEU A 142 -1.32 -4.75 -8.28
C LEU A 142 -2.71 -5.08 -7.73
N LEU A 143 -2.79 -5.27 -6.42
CA LEU A 143 -4.06 -5.39 -5.70
C LEU A 143 -4.06 -4.41 -4.54
N PHE A 144 -5.00 -3.48 -4.53
CA PHE A 144 -5.27 -2.61 -3.38
C PHE A 144 -6.38 -3.25 -2.57
N LEU A 145 -6.09 -3.51 -1.29
CA LEU A 145 -7.12 -3.89 -0.34
C LEU A 145 -7.75 -2.60 0.19
N ASP A 146 -8.97 -2.34 -0.23
CA ASP A 146 -9.73 -1.14 0.10
C ASP A 146 -10.61 -1.39 1.32
N LEU A 147 -10.37 -0.61 2.37
CA LEU A 147 -10.98 -0.77 3.69
C LEU A 147 -12.03 0.32 3.91
N ASN A 148 -13.31 -0.09 3.91
CA ASN A 148 -14.44 0.71 4.34
C ASN A 148 -14.91 0.22 5.74
N PHE A 149 -14.53 0.94 6.78
CA PHE A 149 -14.51 0.42 8.16
C PHE A 149 -15.89 0.33 8.82
N GLY A 150 -16.88 1.12 8.39
CA GLY A 150 -18.07 1.35 9.20
C GLY A 150 -17.69 1.85 10.59
N TRP A 151 -18.18 1.19 11.63
CA TRP A 151 -17.88 1.39 13.05
C TRP A 151 -16.74 0.49 13.56
N SER A 152 -16.08 -0.29 12.69
CA SER A 152 -14.89 -1.03 13.11
C SER A 152 -13.82 -0.07 13.63
N PRO A 153 -13.18 -0.33 14.78
CA PRO A 153 -12.05 0.46 15.22
C PRO A 153 -10.92 0.36 14.18
N VAL A 154 -10.33 1.51 13.82
CA VAL A 154 -9.41 1.64 12.68
C VAL A 154 -8.27 0.61 12.71
N MET A 155 -7.49 0.58 13.79
CA MET A 155 -6.30 -0.28 13.82
C MET A 155 -6.60 -1.77 13.93
N PRO A 156 -7.60 -2.23 14.70
CA PRO A 156 -8.06 -3.63 14.61
C PRO A 156 -8.40 -4.07 13.19
N GLU A 157 -9.09 -3.23 12.42
CA GLU A 157 -9.43 -3.52 11.02
C GLU A 157 -8.20 -3.55 10.12
N VAL A 158 -7.34 -2.53 10.20
CA VAL A 158 -6.07 -2.50 9.45
C VAL A 158 -5.22 -3.73 9.75
N ASN A 159 -5.05 -4.07 11.03
CA ASN A 159 -4.23 -5.21 11.47
C ASN A 159 -4.77 -6.56 10.96
N TYR A 160 -6.06 -6.68 10.67
CA TYR A 160 -6.63 -7.87 10.06
C TYR A 160 -6.08 -8.07 8.63
N PHE A 161 -5.91 -7.00 7.87
CA PHE A 161 -5.47 -7.05 6.46
C PHE A 161 -3.97 -6.88 6.24
N LEU A 162 -3.21 -6.34 7.21
CA LEU A 162 -1.74 -6.23 7.10
C LEU A 162 -1.05 -7.52 6.65
N PRO A 163 -1.40 -8.74 7.14
CA PRO A 163 -0.73 -9.97 6.72
C PRO A 163 -0.70 -10.22 5.21
N TYR A 164 -1.67 -9.70 4.44
CA TYR A 164 -1.66 -9.79 2.98
C TYR A 164 -0.57 -8.91 2.36
N LEU A 165 -0.42 -7.67 2.83
CA LEU A 165 0.62 -6.74 2.36
C LEU A 165 2.03 -7.24 2.73
N GLU A 166 2.16 -7.85 3.90
CA GLU A 166 3.41 -8.46 4.39
C GLU A 166 3.84 -9.64 3.50
N LYS A 167 2.88 -10.47 3.10
CA LYS A 167 3.12 -11.70 2.36
C LYS A 167 3.30 -11.49 0.86
N TYR A 168 2.58 -10.53 0.27
CA TYR A 168 2.54 -10.34 -1.18
C TYR A 168 3.06 -8.95 -1.56
N SER A 169 4.14 -8.90 -2.34
CA SER A 169 4.80 -7.65 -2.71
C SER A 169 3.89 -6.71 -3.52
N PHE A 170 3.03 -7.26 -4.39
CA PHE A 170 2.08 -6.54 -5.25
C PHE A 170 0.77 -6.15 -4.56
N VAL A 171 0.60 -6.50 -3.27
CA VAL A 171 -0.57 -6.11 -2.48
C VAL A 171 -0.26 -4.81 -1.73
N HIS A 172 -1.18 -3.86 -1.85
CA HIS A 172 -1.18 -2.51 -1.30
C HIS A 172 -2.48 -2.25 -0.54
N MET A 173 -2.66 -1.05 0.00
CA MET A 173 -3.85 -0.69 0.78
C MET A 173 -4.49 0.58 0.24
N ALA A 174 -5.82 0.62 0.31
CA ALA A 174 -6.65 1.79 0.12
C ALA A 174 -7.58 1.96 1.33
N VAL A 175 -8.00 3.19 1.60
CA VAL A 175 -9.01 3.49 2.61
C VAL A 175 -9.99 4.52 2.05
N ASP A 176 -11.26 4.34 2.42
CA ASP A 176 -12.35 5.25 2.08
C ASP A 176 -12.85 6.01 3.32
N PRO A 177 -12.26 7.20 3.62
CA PRO A 177 -12.69 8.11 4.68
C PRO A 177 -14.19 8.30 4.83
N GLU A 178 -14.96 8.38 3.74
CA GLU A 178 -16.41 8.58 3.82
C GLU A 178 -17.15 7.45 4.53
N TRP A 179 -16.57 6.24 4.55
CA TRP A 179 -17.16 5.03 5.12
C TRP A 179 -16.54 4.62 6.46
N MET A 180 -15.58 5.39 7.00
CA MET A 180 -14.97 5.14 8.31
C MET A 180 -15.61 6.01 9.38
N PHE A 181 -16.39 5.44 10.29
CA PHE A 181 -17.07 6.13 11.40
C PHE A 181 -16.43 5.78 12.76
N PRO A 182 -15.17 6.15 13.04
CA PRO A 182 -14.50 5.79 14.30
C PRO A 182 -15.11 6.48 15.53
N ARG A 183 -16.03 7.43 15.33
CA ARG A 183 -16.84 8.08 16.37
C ARG A 183 -18.26 7.51 16.50
N HIS A 184 -18.65 6.57 15.62
CA HIS A 184 -19.97 5.93 15.60
C HIS A 184 -21.12 6.95 15.47
N ASP A 185 -20.91 7.99 14.67
CA ASP A 185 -21.78 9.16 14.50
C ASP A 185 -22.59 9.16 13.19
N GLY A 186 -22.59 8.04 12.47
CA GLY A 186 -23.40 7.85 11.27
C GLY A 186 -23.43 6.39 10.82
N ILE A 187 -24.35 6.05 9.92
CA ILE A 187 -24.48 4.69 9.36
C ILE A 187 -24.08 4.74 7.89
N PRO A 188 -23.21 3.83 7.40
CA PRO A 188 -22.89 3.76 5.98
C PRO A 188 -24.15 3.62 5.10
N GLY A 189 -24.13 4.25 3.93
CA GLY A 189 -25.28 4.37 3.03
C GLY A 189 -26.39 5.33 3.50
N THR A 190 -26.34 5.83 4.73
CA THR A 190 -27.26 6.88 5.24
C THR A 190 -26.52 8.20 5.49
N ASN A 191 -25.32 8.10 6.06
CA ASN A 191 -24.44 9.21 6.39
C ASN A 191 -23.12 9.03 5.62
N LEU A 192 -22.38 10.12 5.53
CA LEU A 192 -20.96 10.10 5.20
C LEU A 192 -20.19 10.55 6.42
N SER A 193 -18.99 10.03 6.61
CA SER A 193 -18.20 10.32 7.81
C SER A 193 -17.37 11.61 7.71
N ASN A 194 -16.82 12.02 8.84
CA ASN A 194 -15.74 13.00 8.95
C ASN A 194 -14.62 12.31 9.72
N VAL A 195 -13.51 11.96 9.08
CA VAL A 195 -12.30 11.42 9.72
C VAL A 195 -11.31 12.52 10.09
N ARG A 196 -10.34 12.17 10.93
CA ARG A 196 -9.25 13.06 11.33
C ARG A 196 -7.91 12.48 10.93
N ALA A 197 -6.88 13.30 10.81
CA ALA A 197 -5.50 12.87 10.67
C ALA A 197 -5.11 11.89 11.79
N SER A 198 -5.62 12.07 13.01
CA SER A 198 -5.42 11.11 14.11
C SER A 198 -6.00 9.71 13.87
N ASP A 199 -7.00 9.59 12.98
CA ASP A 199 -7.57 8.32 12.56
C ASP A 199 -6.73 7.69 11.42
N LEU A 200 -6.14 8.51 10.55
CA LEU A 200 -5.40 8.07 9.35
C LEU A 200 -3.89 7.83 9.59
N ASN A 201 -3.25 8.64 10.43
CA ASN A 201 -1.81 8.57 10.70
C ASN A 201 -1.37 7.19 11.22
N PRO A 202 -2.10 6.50 12.12
CA PRO A 202 -1.77 5.14 12.53
C PRO A 202 -1.72 4.13 11.37
N ILE A 203 -2.53 4.34 10.31
CA ILE A 203 -2.53 3.49 9.11
C ILE A 203 -1.24 3.72 8.32
N ILE A 204 -0.86 4.98 8.12
CA ILE A 204 0.38 5.37 7.44
C ILE A 204 1.59 4.74 8.15
N GLU A 205 1.67 4.88 9.47
CA GLU A 205 2.75 4.29 10.28
C GLU A 205 2.81 2.76 10.16
N ALA A 206 1.65 2.10 10.21
CA ALA A 206 1.56 0.65 10.11
C ALA A 206 2.02 0.13 8.74
N VAL A 207 1.59 0.78 7.64
CA VAL A 207 1.99 0.43 6.28
C VAL A 207 3.48 0.75 6.05
N ALA A 208 3.97 1.89 6.55
CA ALA A 208 5.38 2.30 6.46
C ALA A 208 6.36 1.35 7.19
N ALA A 209 5.88 0.60 8.18
CA ALA A 209 6.69 -0.39 8.88
C ALA A 209 6.94 -1.67 8.05
N ILE A 210 6.07 -1.97 7.08
CA ILE A 210 6.09 -3.24 6.34
C ILE A 210 7.40 -3.45 5.55
N PRO A 211 7.87 -2.51 4.70
CA PRO A 211 9.01 -2.76 3.82
C PRO A 211 10.26 -3.17 4.58
N MET A 212 10.58 -2.44 5.65
CA MET A 212 11.78 -2.69 6.46
C MET A 212 11.68 -3.98 7.27
N LYS A 213 10.48 -4.33 7.74
CA LYS A 213 10.28 -5.54 8.56
C LYS A 213 10.26 -6.82 7.72
N TYR A 214 9.64 -6.77 6.54
CA TYR A 214 9.37 -7.94 5.70
C TYR A 214 10.23 -8.00 4.43
N HIS A 215 11.12 -7.03 4.22
CA HIS A 215 12.02 -6.96 3.05
C HIS A 215 11.26 -6.99 1.72
N VAL A 216 10.17 -6.23 1.67
CA VAL A 216 9.33 -6.04 0.47
C VAL A 216 9.44 -4.59 -0.03
N PRO A 217 9.21 -4.30 -1.32
CA PRO A 217 9.21 -2.93 -1.82
C PRO A 217 8.25 -2.03 -1.05
N ARG A 218 8.51 -0.72 -1.12
CA ARG A 218 7.65 0.29 -0.53
C ARG A 218 6.19 0.08 -0.93
N LYS A 219 5.29 0.18 0.05
CA LYS A 219 3.85 0.01 -0.15
C LYS A 219 3.23 1.34 -0.54
N ILE A 220 2.15 1.27 -1.30
CA ILE A 220 1.29 2.41 -1.61
C ILE A 220 0.10 2.35 -0.65
N LEU A 221 -0.23 3.50 -0.07
CA LEU A 221 -1.47 3.73 0.66
C LEU A 221 -2.28 4.78 -0.10
N VAL A 222 -3.41 4.36 -0.66
CA VAL A 222 -4.37 5.27 -1.27
C VAL A 222 -5.35 5.75 -0.19
N ILE A 223 -5.52 7.05 -0.07
CA ILE A 223 -6.57 7.66 0.74
C ILE A 223 -7.54 8.29 -0.24
N HIS A 224 -8.72 7.67 -0.38
CA HIS A 224 -9.78 8.21 -1.22
C HIS A 224 -10.33 9.50 -0.61
N GLN A 225 -10.70 10.44 -1.45
CA GLN A 225 -11.31 11.69 -1.05
C GLN A 225 -12.48 12.00 -1.98
N TYR A 226 -13.68 11.95 -1.41
CA TYR A 226 -14.95 12.20 -2.05
C TYR A 226 -15.48 13.62 -1.76
N ARG A 227 -15.10 14.23 -0.62
CA ARG A 227 -15.52 15.59 -0.22
C ARG A 227 -14.33 16.48 0.20
N PRO A 228 -14.51 17.81 0.27
CA PRO A 228 -13.45 18.72 0.74
C PRO A 228 -12.91 18.36 2.14
N SER A 229 -11.72 18.86 2.46
CA SER A 229 -11.21 18.84 3.84
C SER A 229 -11.84 19.96 4.69
N GLY A 230 -11.68 19.85 6.01
CA GLY A 230 -12.10 20.86 6.98
C GLY A 230 -11.09 22.00 7.15
N ASP A 231 -9.93 21.92 6.53
CA ASP A 231 -8.86 22.90 6.68
C ASP A 231 -9.30 24.31 6.26
N GLY A 232 -9.02 25.29 7.12
CA GLY A 232 -9.41 26.68 6.88
C GLY A 232 -10.91 26.98 7.03
N THR A 233 -11.74 25.99 7.38
CA THR A 233 -13.19 26.18 7.59
C THR A 233 -13.52 26.48 9.06
N ALA A 234 -14.70 27.06 9.31
CA ALA A 234 -15.20 27.28 10.67
C ALA A 234 -15.75 26.01 11.35
N THR A 235 -16.01 24.96 10.57
CA THR A 235 -16.67 23.72 11.02
C THR A 235 -15.92 22.49 10.51
N PRO A 236 -14.64 22.30 10.86
CA PRO A 236 -13.81 21.23 10.30
C PRO A 236 -14.32 19.82 10.64
N ASN A 237 -15.08 19.67 11.72
CA ASN A 237 -15.63 18.38 12.17
C ASN A 237 -17.08 18.13 11.68
N ASP A 238 -17.63 18.97 10.80
CA ASP A 238 -18.98 18.76 10.25
C ASP A 238 -18.91 17.79 9.07
N ALA A 239 -19.43 16.57 9.25
CA ALA A 239 -19.43 15.51 8.23
C ALA A 239 -20.24 15.85 6.97
N GLY A 240 -21.15 16.82 7.04
CA GLY A 240 -21.85 17.36 5.87
C GLY A 240 -21.02 18.35 5.06
N LYS A 241 -19.84 18.76 5.55
CA LYS A 241 -18.98 19.79 4.95
C LYS A 241 -17.56 19.33 4.68
N ALA A 242 -17.03 18.44 5.53
CA ALA A 242 -15.65 18.01 5.50
C ALA A 242 -15.55 16.50 5.69
N GLU A 243 -14.74 15.86 4.85
CA GLU A 243 -14.42 14.44 4.97
C GLU A 243 -13.21 14.19 5.84
N ILE A 244 -12.13 14.95 5.64
CA ILE A 244 -10.94 14.92 6.49
C ILE A 244 -10.88 16.26 7.21
N ALA A 245 -11.11 16.28 8.52
CA ALA A 245 -11.24 17.51 9.30
C ALA A 245 -9.99 18.40 9.27
N ASP A 246 -8.82 17.76 9.28
CA ASP A 246 -7.50 18.33 9.53
C ASP A 246 -6.47 17.66 8.61
N LYS A 247 -6.73 17.66 7.30
CA LYS A 247 -5.88 17.00 6.29
C LYS A 247 -4.44 17.50 6.32
N ARG A 248 -4.22 18.78 6.66
CA ARG A 248 -2.86 19.34 6.85
C ARG A 248 -2.03 18.63 7.92
N ASP A 249 -2.68 17.95 8.87
CA ASP A 249 -2.05 17.27 10.00
C ASP A 249 -1.80 15.77 9.71
N ILE A 250 -2.11 15.30 8.49
CA ILE A 250 -1.67 13.99 8.00
C ILE A 250 -0.14 13.96 7.95
N ILE A 251 0.47 12.86 8.41
CA ILE A 251 1.92 12.69 8.38
C ILE A 251 2.40 12.19 7.01
N ILE A 252 3.67 12.47 6.71
CA ILE A 252 4.41 11.85 5.62
C ILE A 252 5.49 10.93 6.17
N ASP A 253 5.63 9.74 5.59
CA ASP A 253 6.71 8.80 5.90
C ASP A 253 7.33 8.27 4.60
N PRO A 254 8.63 8.50 4.34
CA PRO A 254 9.26 8.13 3.07
C PRO A 254 9.30 6.61 2.80
N ARG A 255 8.87 5.78 3.75
CA ARG A 255 8.76 4.32 3.64
C ARG A 255 7.35 3.84 3.23
N VAL A 256 6.44 4.75 2.90
CA VAL A 256 5.17 4.45 2.23
C VAL A 256 4.91 5.53 1.18
N ASP A 257 4.38 5.13 0.03
CA ASP A 257 3.89 6.06 -0.98
C ASP A 257 2.45 6.44 -0.64
N THR A 258 2.24 7.64 -0.08
CA THR A 258 0.88 8.11 0.25
C THR A 258 0.28 8.87 -0.93
N VAL A 259 -0.92 8.43 -1.35
CA VAL A 259 -1.65 8.98 -2.49
C VAL A 259 -2.97 9.57 -1.99
N ILE A 260 -3.19 10.87 -2.23
CA ILE A 260 -4.53 11.45 -2.13
C ILE A 260 -5.25 11.22 -3.45
N HIS A 261 -6.36 10.50 -3.42
CA HIS A 261 -7.05 10.04 -4.61
C HIS A 261 -8.47 10.63 -4.69
N VAL A 262 -8.73 11.47 -5.69
CA VAL A 262 -10.04 12.09 -5.88
C VAL A 262 -11.03 11.04 -6.39
N ASP A 263 -11.92 10.60 -5.50
CA ASP A 263 -12.88 9.52 -5.75
C ASP A 263 -14.11 9.99 -6.53
N SER A 264 -14.52 11.25 -6.31
CA SER A 264 -15.62 12.02 -6.93
C SER A 264 -16.42 11.40 -8.08
N VAL A 265 -17.74 11.59 -8.05
CA VAL A 265 -18.69 11.04 -9.04
C VAL A 265 -19.18 12.12 -10.02
N GLY A 266 -19.28 11.79 -11.31
CA GLY A 266 -19.85 12.63 -12.37
C GLY A 266 -21.20 12.14 -12.91
N GLY A 267 -21.43 12.32 -14.22
CA GLY A 267 -22.66 11.92 -14.92
C GLY A 267 -23.72 13.02 -15.01
N TYR A 268 -23.33 14.27 -14.85
CA TYR A 268 -24.19 15.46 -14.96
C TYR A 268 -23.49 16.57 -15.75
N PRO A 269 -24.22 17.49 -16.42
CA PRO A 269 -23.58 18.56 -17.19
C PRO A 269 -22.63 19.41 -16.35
N GLY A 270 -21.36 19.48 -16.76
CA GLY A 270 -20.31 20.23 -16.05
C GLY A 270 -19.41 19.38 -15.13
N ASP A 271 -19.71 18.10 -14.97
CA ASP A 271 -18.96 17.15 -14.14
C ASP A 271 -17.45 17.12 -14.40
N HIS A 272 -17.01 17.19 -15.66
CA HIS A 272 -15.57 17.23 -15.99
C HIS A 272 -14.87 18.43 -15.35
N GLY A 273 -15.49 19.60 -15.43
CA GLY A 273 -14.97 20.83 -14.82
C GLY A 273 -14.94 20.76 -13.30
N ASP A 274 -15.94 20.11 -12.71
CA ASP A 274 -16.03 19.91 -11.26
C ASP A 274 -14.94 18.95 -10.77
N LYS A 275 -14.75 17.82 -11.45
CA LYS A 275 -13.70 16.85 -11.10
C LYS A 275 -12.29 17.42 -11.29
N MET A 276 -12.03 18.14 -12.39
CA MET A 276 -10.74 18.82 -12.59
C MET A 276 -10.47 19.86 -11.50
N ARG A 277 -11.49 20.62 -11.09
CA ARG A 277 -11.37 21.58 -9.99
C ARG A 277 -11.10 20.90 -8.66
N GLN A 278 -11.79 19.80 -8.35
CA GLN A 278 -11.54 19.02 -7.14
C GLN A 278 -10.13 18.45 -7.10
N TYR A 279 -9.62 17.94 -8.23
CA TYR A 279 -8.22 17.51 -8.32
C TYR A 279 -7.24 18.67 -8.13
N HIS A 280 -7.52 19.83 -8.72
CA HIS A 280 -6.72 21.02 -8.47
C HIS A 280 -6.71 21.39 -6.98
N GLU A 281 -7.87 21.53 -6.35
CA GLU A 281 -7.96 21.96 -4.95
C GLU A 281 -7.37 20.90 -3.99
N TRP A 282 -7.75 19.64 -4.14
CA TRP A 282 -7.45 18.60 -3.14
C TRP A 282 -6.13 17.87 -3.38
N VAL A 283 -5.54 18.02 -4.57
CA VAL A 283 -4.22 17.46 -4.88
C VAL A 283 -3.23 18.57 -5.19
N HIS A 284 -3.47 19.41 -6.18
CA HIS A 284 -2.50 20.44 -6.57
C HIS A 284 -2.21 21.42 -5.44
N ASP A 285 -3.24 22.12 -4.96
CA ASP A 285 -3.09 23.16 -3.95
C ASP A 285 -2.65 22.57 -2.60
N ASP A 286 -3.30 21.48 -2.17
CA ASP A 286 -2.96 20.81 -0.90
C ASP A 286 -1.53 20.24 -0.88
N LEU A 287 -1.03 19.71 -2.01
CA LEU A 287 0.36 19.22 -2.11
C LEU A 287 1.36 20.37 -1.92
N GLN A 288 1.07 21.54 -2.48
CA GLN A 288 1.90 22.74 -2.31
C GLN A 288 1.76 23.36 -0.92
N ALA A 289 0.58 23.26 -0.30
CA ALA A 289 0.30 23.88 0.98
C ALA A 289 0.85 23.06 2.16
N TYR A 290 0.73 21.74 2.10
CA TYR A 290 0.99 20.88 3.27
C TYR A 290 2.24 20.03 3.14
N HIS A 291 2.65 19.67 1.92
CA HIS A 291 3.80 18.79 1.65
C HIS A 291 3.76 17.46 2.44
N ASN A 292 2.56 16.90 2.62
CA ASN A 292 2.31 15.76 3.50
C ASN A 292 1.78 14.49 2.80
N PHE A 293 1.81 14.48 1.47
CA PHE A 293 1.62 13.30 0.63
C PHE A 293 2.49 13.46 -0.62
N ASP A 294 2.70 12.37 -1.36
CA ASP A 294 3.68 12.36 -2.45
C ASP A 294 3.02 12.50 -3.83
N TYR A 295 1.81 11.92 -4.00
CA TYR A 295 1.19 11.81 -5.32
C TYR A 295 -0.33 12.01 -5.30
N GLY A 296 -0.86 12.37 -6.46
CA GLY A 296 -2.29 12.48 -6.71
C GLY A 296 -2.85 11.28 -7.46
N GLY A 297 -4.08 10.90 -7.09
CA GLY A 297 -4.90 9.92 -7.79
C GLY A 297 -6.25 10.47 -8.25
N PHE A 298 -6.90 9.79 -9.19
CA PHE A 298 -8.15 10.25 -9.80
C PHE A 298 -9.03 9.08 -10.27
N LYS A 299 -10.32 9.10 -9.92
CA LYS A 299 -11.30 8.08 -10.34
C LYS A 299 -12.16 8.53 -11.50
N LEU A 300 -12.60 7.58 -12.31
CA LEU A 300 -13.60 7.74 -13.36
C LEU A 300 -14.64 6.61 -13.28
N PHE A 301 -15.83 6.80 -13.86
CA PHE A 301 -16.90 5.79 -13.83
C PHE A 301 -17.50 5.58 -15.23
N TYR A 302 -17.32 4.39 -15.81
CA TYR A 302 -17.73 4.14 -17.19
C TYR A 302 -19.24 4.30 -17.45
N ASN A 303 -20.09 3.79 -16.57
CA ASN A 303 -21.55 3.79 -16.74
C ASN A 303 -22.20 5.03 -16.12
N ILE A 304 -21.76 5.50 -14.96
CA ILE A 304 -22.33 6.69 -14.30
C ILE A 304 -22.03 7.93 -15.15
N GLU A 305 -20.79 8.10 -15.62
CA GLU A 305 -20.36 9.31 -16.34
C GLU A 305 -20.70 9.26 -17.83
N SER A 306 -20.95 8.08 -18.42
CA SER A 306 -21.39 7.99 -19.82
C SER A 306 -22.73 8.67 -20.11
N LYS A 307 -23.49 9.07 -19.08
CA LYS A 307 -24.68 9.92 -19.22
C LYS A 307 -24.38 11.27 -19.87
N THR A 308 -23.16 11.78 -19.70
CA THR A 308 -22.62 12.97 -20.36
C THR A 308 -21.48 12.56 -21.29
N SER A 309 -20.38 12.15 -20.69
CA SER A 309 -19.20 11.56 -21.31
C SER A 309 -18.21 11.18 -20.21
N VAL A 310 -17.41 10.14 -20.41
CA VAL A 310 -16.26 9.84 -19.53
C VAL A 310 -15.08 10.69 -19.99
N MET A 311 -14.35 11.32 -19.06
CA MET A 311 -13.11 12.04 -19.41
C MET A 311 -12.11 11.08 -20.07
N THR A 312 -11.44 11.56 -21.11
CA THR A 312 -10.42 10.81 -21.82
C THR A 312 -9.11 10.73 -21.02
N PRO A 313 -8.26 9.71 -21.26
CA PRO A 313 -6.93 9.67 -20.68
C PRO A 313 -6.10 10.94 -20.96
N ALA A 314 -6.26 11.58 -22.13
CA ALA A 314 -5.57 12.82 -22.44
C ALA A 314 -6.00 14.00 -21.54
N GLU A 315 -7.29 14.09 -21.22
CA GLU A 315 -7.80 15.11 -20.28
C GLU A 315 -7.30 14.83 -18.86
N VAL A 316 -7.32 13.57 -18.42
CA VAL A 316 -6.78 13.18 -17.10
C VAL A 316 -5.29 13.53 -16.99
N LEU A 317 -4.50 13.23 -18.01
CA LEU A 317 -3.07 13.53 -18.06
C LEU A 317 -2.75 15.01 -18.19
N SER A 318 -3.72 15.86 -18.54
CA SER A 318 -3.52 17.30 -18.62
C SER A 318 -3.53 17.99 -17.26
N MET A 319 -4.05 17.33 -16.22
CA MET A 319 -4.05 17.84 -14.85
C MET A 319 -2.63 18.00 -14.31
N GLN A 320 -2.46 18.85 -13.29
CA GLN A 320 -1.15 19.18 -12.71
C GLN A 320 -1.15 18.98 -11.19
N PRO A 321 -0.30 18.12 -10.61
CA PRO A 321 0.51 17.12 -11.33
C PRO A 321 -0.40 16.15 -12.11
N ALA A 322 0.13 15.47 -13.12
CA ALA A 322 -0.64 14.41 -13.78
C ALA A 322 -0.84 13.26 -12.78
N PRO A 323 -2.07 12.71 -12.62
CA PRO A 323 -2.31 11.63 -11.67
C PRO A 323 -1.42 10.43 -11.95
N LEU A 324 -0.82 9.88 -10.89
CA LEU A 324 -0.05 8.64 -10.98
C LEU A 324 -0.87 7.41 -10.61
N VAL A 325 -2.04 7.57 -10.00
CA VAL A 325 -2.99 6.49 -9.75
C VAL A 325 -4.32 6.85 -10.37
N VAL A 326 -4.76 6.09 -11.37
CA VAL A 326 -6.07 6.28 -12.01
C VAL A 326 -6.90 5.03 -11.80
N THR A 327 -8.09 5.19 -11.22
CA THR A 327 -9.04 4.09 -11.02
C THR A 327 -10.27 4.26 -11.90
N TYR A 328 -10.85 3.14 -12.33
CA TYR A 328 -12.11 3.12 -13.07
C TYR A 328 -13.15 2.26 -12.35
N GLY A 329 -14.26 2.89 -11.98
CA GLY A 329 -15.51 2.26 -11.60
C GLY A 329 -16.49 2.15 -12.76
N ASN A 330 -17.72 1.77 -12.44
CA ASN A 330 -18.86 1.71 -13.36
C ASN A 330 -19.86 2.79 -13.00
#